data_AF-A0AA97BC23-F1
#
_entry.id   AF-A0AA97BC23-F1
#
_cell.length_a   1.000
_cell.length_b   1.000
_cell.length_c   1.000
_cell.angle_alpha   90.00
_cell.angle_beta   90.00
_cell.angle_gamma   90.00
#
_symmetry.space_group_name_H-M   'P 1'
#
loop_
_entity.id
_entity.type
_entity.pdbx_description
1 polymer ?
#
loop_
_entity_poly.entity_id
_entity_poly.type
_entity_poly.pdbx_seq_one_letter_code
_entity_poly.pdbx_strand_id
1 'polypeptide(L)'
;MAHDLISPLAPLKGYLTLIRRTGAVNDAGALEMLAQCESSAVRMGELIEALLRFCRAGTRGESTVGELDTAVTTVLLEVAQTAAAQGVALERELEPGVAVDCPGQLLQVSARNLLTNAVKYSAGRPDPG
;
A
#
# COMPACT_ATOMS: atom_id res chain seq x y z
N MET A 1 -14.48 -10.10 -9.40
CA MET A 1 -13.01 -10.25 -9.32
C MET A 1 -12.44 -9.59 -8.07
N ALA A 2 -12.32 -8.25 -7.98
CA ALA A 2 -11.93 -7.55 -6.74
C ALA A 2 -12.77 -7.91 -5.51
N HIS A 3 -14.09 -7.91 -5.75
CA HIS A 3 -15.11 -8.13 -4.77
C HIS A 3 -14.99 -9.52 -4.11
N ASP A 4 -14.52 -10.52 -4.84
CA ASP A 4 -14.44 -11.91 -4.38
C ASP A 4 -13.27 -12.14 -3.40
N LEU A 5 -12.21 -11.33 -3.50
CA LEU A 5 -11.06 -11.34 -2.59
C LEU A 5 -11.30 -10.49 -1.33
N ILE A 6 -12.10 -9.41 -1.44
CA ILE A 6 -12.46 -8.54 -0.32
C ILE A 6 -13.59 -9.15 0.53
N SER A 7 -14.50 -9.88 -0.11
CA SER A 7 -15.67 -10.50 0.52
C SER A 7 -15.35 -11.37 1.75
N PRO A 8 -14.29 -12.22 1.79
CA PRO A 8 -13.98 -13.00 3.00
C PRO A 8 -13.31 -12.20 4.12
N LEU A 9 -12.68 -11.05 3.83
CA LEU A 9 -11.99 -10.24 4.84
C LEU A 9 -12.95 -9.42 5.71
N ALA A 10 -14.05 -8.94 5.13
CA ALA A 10 -15.04 -8.14 5.87
C ALA A 10 -15.72 -8.94 7.02
N PRO A 11 -16.22 -10.18 6.81
CA PRO A 11 -16.73 -11.03 7.88
C PRO A 11 -15.64 -11.38 8.91
N LEU A 12 -14.41 -11.69 8.47
CA LEU A 12 -13.30 -12.04 9.36
C LEU A 12 -12.99 -10.89 10.34
N LYS A 13 -12.92 -9.66 9.84
CA LYS A 13 -12.78 -8.47 10.69
C LYS A 13 -13.97 -8.31 11.64
N GLY A 14 -15.19 -8.55 11.16
CA GLY A 14 -16.41 -8.52 11.96
C GLY A 14 -16.38 -9.52 13.13
N TYR A 15 -15.96 -10.76 12.87
CA TYR A 15 -15.85 -11.79 13.91
C TYR A 15 -14.80 -11.43 14.97
N LEU A 16 -13.63 -10.97 14.57
CA LEU A 16 -12.58 -10.54 15.50
C LEU A 16 -13.08 -9.39 16.41
N THR A 17 -13.73 -8.40 15.81
CA THR A 17 -14.30 -7.27 16.56
C THR A 17 -15.43 -7.70 17.49
N LEU A 18 -16.28 -8.65 17.09
CA LEU A 18 -17.33 -9.20 17.94
C LEU A 18 -16.74 -9.97 19.13
N ILE A 19 -15.76 -10.85 18.89
CA ILE A 19 -15.06 -11.60 19.94
C ILE A 19 -14.42 -10.64 20.96
N ARG A 20 -13.82 -9.54 20.49
CA ARG A 20 -13.26 -8.53 21.38
C ARG A 20 -14.33 -7.81 22.21
N ARG A 21 -15.49 -7.53 21.60
CA ARG A 21 -16.61 -6.83 22.25
C ARG A 21 -17.37 -7.69 23.26
N THR A 22 -17.33 -9.02 23.17
CA THR A 22 -18.00 -9.88 24.16
C THR A 22 -17.32 -9.81 25.53
N GLY A 23 -16.05 -9.41 25.61
CA GLY A 23 -15.27 -9.46 26.85
C GLY A 23 -15.06 -10.88 27.39
N ALA A 24 -15.37 -11.91 26.58
CA ALA A 24 -15.18 -13.31 26.98
C ALA A 24 -13.70 -13.70 26.99
N VAL A 25 -12.85 -12.98 26.25
CA VAL A 25 -11.40 -13.17 26.22
C VAL A 25 -10.77 -12.21 27.23
N ASN A 26 -10.27 -12.75 28.32
CA ASN A 26 -9.60 -12.00 29.39
C ASN A 26 -8.10 -12.32 29.50
N ASP A 27 -7.64 -13.29 28.72
CA ASP A 27 -6.21 -13.63 28.64
C ASP A 27 -5.47 -12.56 27.84
N ALA A 28 -4.41 -12.00 28.43
CA ALA A 28 -3.65 -10.90 27.82
C ALA A 28 -2.97 -11.33 26.50
N GLY A 29 -2.46 -12.56 26.44
CA GLY A 29 -1.85 -13.09 25.22
C GLY A 29 -2.87 -13.29 24.10
N ALA A 30 -4.06 -13.82 24.43
CA ALA A 30 -5.15 -13.96 23.48
C ALA A 30 -5.66 -12.60 22.97
N LEU A 31 -5.70 -11.57 23.81
CA LEU A 31 -6.04 -10.20 23.40
C LEU A 31 -4.99 -9.60 22.45
N GLU A 32 -3.70 -9.85 22.69
CA GLU A 32 -2.63 -9.41 21.80
C GLU A 32 -2.70 -10.12 20.43
N MET A 33 -2.92 -11.44 20.43
CA MET A 33 -3.12 -12.22 19.20
C MET A 33 -4.34 -11.72 18.42
N LEU A 34 -5.46 -11.41 19.10
CA LEU A 34 -6.65 -10.82 18.47
C LEU A 34 -6.33 -9.48 17.80
N ALA A 35 -5.61 -8.59 18.50
CA ALA A 35 -5.19 -7.30 17.94
C ALA A 35 -4.27 -7.49 16.72
N GLN A 36 -3.37 -8.47 16.75
CA GLN A 36 -2.49 -8.78 15.63
C GLN A 36 -3.26 -9.32 14.42
N CYS A 37 -4.27 -10.17 14.64
CA CYS A 37 -5.17 -10.67 13.60
C CYS A 37 -5.99 -9.54 12.97
N GLU A 38 -6.54 -8.63 13.78
CA GLU A 38 -7.29 -7.46 13.28
C GLU A 38 -6.40 -6.57 12.40
N SER A 39 -5.18 -6.27 12.85
CA SER A 39 -4.19 -5.49 12.10
C SER A 39 -3.80 -6.17 10.78
N SER A 40 -3.59 -7.49 10.81
CA SER A 40 -3.26 -8.27 9.62
C SER A 40 -4.40 -8.29 8.59
N ALA A 41 -5.66 -8.40 9.04
CA ALA A 41 -6.83 -8.35 8.17
C ALA A 41 -7.00 -6.99 7.48
N VAL A 42 -6.76 -5.89 8.20
CA VAL A 42 -6.75 -4.54 7.63
C VAL A 42 -5.66 -4.43 6.56
N ARG A 43 -4.44 -4.86 6.88
CA ARG A 43 -3.30 -4.82 5.94
C ARG A 43 -3.56 -5.62 4.67
N MET A 44 -4.17 -6.81 4.78
CA MET A 44 -4.55 -7.62 3.60
C MET A 44 -5.57 -6.90 2.71
N GLY A 45 -6.57 -6.23 3.29
CA GLY A 45 -7.55 -5.46 2.53
C GLY A 45 -6.90 -4.33 1.72
N GLU A 46 -5.98 -3.59 2.36
CA GLU A 46 -5.26 -2.49 1.71
C GLU A 46 -4.35 -2.98 0.56
N LEU A 47 -3.68 -4.12 0.73
CA LEU A 47 -2.84 -4.73 -0.32
C LEU A 47 -3.67 -5.19 -1.52
N ILE A 48 -4.82 -5.83 -1.28
CA ILE A 48 -5.72 -6.28 -2.34
C ILE A 48 -6.26 -5.08 -3.11
N GLU A 49 -6.74 -4.04 -2.43
CA GLU A 49 -7.20 -2.82 -3.08
C GLU A 49 -6.09 -2.15 -3.92
N ALA A 50 -4.86 -2.11 -3.41
CA ALA A 50 -3.71 -1.56 -4.12
C ALA A 50 -3.41 -2.35 -5.41
N LEU A 51 -3.39 -3.68 -5.34
CA LEU A 51 -3.19 -4.54 -6.51
C LEU A 51 -4.27 -4.31 -7.57
N LEU A 52 -5.53 -4.20 -7.14
CA LEU A 52 -6.65 -3.99 -8.06
C LEU A 52 -6.65 -2.59 -8.69
N ARG A 53 -6.14 -1.57 -7.99
CA ARG A 53 -5.89 -0.25 -8.58
C ARG A 53 -4.83 -0.34 -9.67
N PHE A 54 -3.75 -1.09 -9.43
CA PHE A 54 -2.70 -1.33 -10.42
C PHE A 54 -3.21 -2.07 -11.65
N CYS A 55 -3.93 -3.18 -11.51
CA CYS A 55 -4.47 -3.93 -12.65
C CYS A 55 -5.46 -3.11 -13.50
N ARG A 56 -6.26 -2.23 -12.86
CA ARG A 56 -7.18 -1.31 -13.56
C ARG A 56 -6.47 -0.17 -14.27
N ALA A 57 -5.29 0.21 -13.80
CA ALA A 57 -4.46 1.19 -14.46
C ALA A 57 -4.04 0.66 -15.84
N GLY A 58 -3.57 -0.57 -15.95
CA GLY A 58 -3.06 -1.18 -17.19
C GLY A 58 -4.06 -1.46 -18.32
N THR A 59 -5.36 -1.15 -18.18
CA THR A 59 -6.41 -1.60 -19.13
C THR A 59 -6.89 -0.54 -20.13
N ARG A 60 -6.36 0.69 -20.11
CA ARG A 60 -6.75 1.75 -21.08
C ARG A 60 -5.71 1.87 -22.20
N GLY A 61 -6.15 1.43 -23.37
CA GLY A 61 -5.39 1.41 -24.62
C GLY A 61 -5.06 2.80 -25.14
N GLU A 62 -3.77 2.99 -25.35
CA GLU A 62 -3.09 3.60 -26.50
C GLU A 62 -1.60 3.42 -26.17
N SER A 63 -0.81 2.81 -27.08
CA SER A 63 0.64 2.66 -26.88
C SER A 63 1.24 4.06 -26.86
N THR A 64 1.47 4.53 -25.66
CA THR A 64 2.07 5.82 -25.37
C THR A 64 3.26 5.54 -24.48
N VAL A 65 4.41 6.06 -24.91
CA VAL A 65 5.66 5.90 -24.18
C VAL A 65 5.69 6.92 -23.05
N GLY A 66 5.78 6.45 -21.82
CA GLY A 66 5.96 7.27 -20.63
C GLY A 66 7.42 7.32 -20.21
N GLU A 67 7.83 8.43 -19.60
CA GLU A 67 9.15 8.56 -19.00
C GLU A 67 9.08 8.23 -17.50
N LEU A 68 9.83 7.21 -17.09
CA LEU A 68 9.84 6.70 -15.72
C LEU A 68 10.35 7.76 -14.73
N ASP A 69 11.42 8.48 -15.09
CA ASP A 69 12.03 9.52 -14.26
C ASP A 69 10.99 10.57 -13.84
N THR A 70 10.31 11.16 -14.83
CA THR A 70 9.25 12.15 -14.65
C THR A 70 8.11 11.61 -13.76
N ALA A 71 7.66 10.37 -14.00
CA ALA A 71 6.58 9.77 -13.22
C ALA A 71 6.97 9.57 -11.74
N VAL A 72 8.16 9.03 -11.47
CA VAL A 72 8.63 8.79 -10.10
C VAL A 72 8.93 10.11 -9.38
N THR A 73 9.54 11.08 -10.05
CA THR A 73 9.84 12.41 -9.47
C THR A 73 8.57 13.12 -9.03
N THR A 74 7.53 13.11 -9.88
CA THR A 74 6.24 13.72 -9.55
C THR A 74 5.67 13.13 -8.26
N VAL A 75 5.68 11.81 -8.14
CA VAL A 75 5.12 11.13 -6.97
C VAL A 75 6.00 11.29 -5.72
N LEU A 76 7.33 11.29 -5.85
CA LEU A 76 8.22 11.53 -4.72
C LEU A 76 7.94 12.89 -4.06
N LEU A 77 7.67 13.92 -4.86
CA LEU A 77 7.27 15.23 -4.35
C LEU A 77 5.93 15.18 -3.60
N GLU A 78 4.97 14.38 -4.07
CA GLU A 78 3.67 14.18 -3.40
C GLU A 78 3.83 13.50 -2.02
N VAL A 79 4.73 12.51 -1.91
CA VAL A 79 4.88 11.72 -0.68
C VAL A 79 5.93 12.26 0.29
N ALA A 80 6.79 13.20 -0.14
CA ALA A 80 7.91 13.71 0.66
C ALA A 80 7.50 14.26 2.02
N GLN A 81 6.42 15.05 2.08
CA GLN A 81 5.94 15.61 3.35
C GLN A 81 5.47 14.52 4.32
N THR A 82 4.73 13.53 3.80
CA THR A 82 4.26 12.39 4.60
C THR A 82 5.43 11.55 5.10
N ALA A 83 6.42 11.29 4.24
CA ALA A 83 7.62 10.54 4.61
C ALA A 83 8.40 11.25 5.73
N ALA A 84 8.64 12.55 5.59
CA ALA A 84 9.31 13.37 6.61
C ALA A 84 8.54 13.37 7.94
N ALA A 85 7.21 13.51 7.90
CA ALA A 85 6.37 13.45 9.10
C ALA A 85 6.41 12.08 9.80
N GLN A 86 6.73 11.01 9.07
CA GLN A 86 6.87 9.65 9.59
C GLN A 86 8.32 9.24 9.88
N GLY A 87 9.28 10.15 9.73
CA GLY A 87 10.70 9.87 9.95
C GLY A 87 11.30 8.89 8.92
N VAL A 88 10.70 8.81 7.73
CA VAL A 88 11.17 7.93 6.65
C VAL A 88 12.09 8.72 5.72
N ALA A 89 13.32 8.26 5.57
CA ALA A 89 14.25 8.79 4.57
C ALA A 89 13.83 8.33 3.17
N LEU A 90 13.88 9.24 2.20
CA LEU A 90 13.62 8.94 0.79
C LEU A 90 14.92 9.13 0.02
N GLU A 91 15.39 8.06 -0.60
CA GLU A 91 16.52 8.07 -1.53
C GLU A 91 16.04 7.72 -2.93
N ARG A 92 16.65 8.35 -3.93
CA ARG A 92 16.27 8.20 -5.34
C ARG A 92 17.52 7.94 -6.17
N GLU A 93 17.59 6.74 -6.71
CA GLU A 93 18.61 6.35 -7.68
C GLU A 93 17.92 5.79 -8.92
N LEU A 94 17.89 6.59 -9.99
CA LEU A 94 17.22 6.28 -11.25
C LEU A 94 18.03 6.81 -12.42
N GLU A 95 18.09 6.04 -13.49
CA GLU A 95 18.66 6.49 -14.76
C GLU A 95 17.70 7.49 -15.43
N PRO A 96 18.16 8.68 -15.86
CA PRO A 96 17.33 9.65 -16.56
C PRO A 96 16.85 9.13 -17.92
N GLY A 97 15.66 9.57 -18.37
CA GLY A 97 15.18 9.30 -19.74
C GLY A 97 14.74 7.87 -20.02
N VAL A 98 14.56 7.02 -18.99
CA VAL A 98 14.04 5.66 -19.17
C VAL A 98 12.61 5.71 -19.72
N ALA A 99 12.48 5.34 -20.99
CA ALA A 99 11.23 5.22 -21.71
C ALA A 99 10.58 3.84 -21.46
N VAL A 100 9.30 3.84 -21.10
CA VAL A 100 8.52 2.62 -20.87
C VAL A 100 7.32 2.63 -21.81
N ASP A 101 7.03 1.49 -22.45
CA ASP A 101 5.80 1.28 -23.24
C ASP A 101 4.59 1.16 -22.31
N CYS A 102 4.25 2.28 -21.68
CA CYS A 102 3.24 2.44 -20.68
C CYS A 102 2.91 3.93 -20.55
N PRO A 103 1.62 4.34 -20.65
CA PRO A 103 1.24 5.73 -20.49
C PRO A 103 1.76 6.33 -19.18
N GLY A 104 2.30 7.56 -19.23
CA GLY A 104 2.90 8.22 -18.06
C GLY A 104 1.98 8.32 -16.83
N GLN A 105 0.66 8.46 -17.05
CA GLN A 105 -0.32 8.44 -15.95
C GLN A 105 -0.37 7.10 -15.21
N LEU A 106 -0.20 5.97 -15.93
CA LEU A 106 -0.18 4.64 -15.32
C LEU A 106 1.13 4.41 -14.57
N LEU A 107 2.24 4.92 -15.08
CA LEU A 107 3.52 4.95 -14.36
C LEU A 107 3.38 5.72 -13.05
N GLN A 108 2.74 6.91 -13.07
CA GLN A 108 2.49 7.70 -11.87
C GLN A 108 1.57 6.98 -10.87
N VAL A 109 0.48 6.35 -11.33
CA VAL A 109 -0.40 5.55 -10.46
C VAL A 109 0.38 4.40 -9.80
N SER A 110 1.22 3.72 -10.58
CA SER A 110 2.04 2.62 -10.09
C SER A 110 3.08 3.10 -9.07
N ALA A 111 3.83 4.15 -9.40
CA ALA A 111 4.80 4.77 -8.51
C ALA A 111 4.14 5.25 -7.20
N ARG A 112 2.96 5.88 -7.27
CA ARG A 112 2.23 6.32 -6.07
C ARG A 112 1.80 5.17 -5.19
N ASN A 113 1.30 4.08 -5.77
CA ASN A 113 0.96 2.90 -4.99
C ASN A 113 2.18 2.32 -4.26
N LEU A 114 3.31 2.21 -4.94
CA LEU A 114 4.54 1.65 -4.36
C LEU A 114 5.15 2.57 -3.30
N LEU A 115 5.33 3.86 -3.60
CA LEU A 115 5.98 4.82 -2.71
C LEU A 115 5.14 5.12 -1.47
N THR A 116 3.82 5.26 -1.61
CA THR A 116 2.94 5.45 -0.44
C THR A 116 2.96 4.22 0.48
N ASN A 117 3.02 3.01 -0.10
CA ASN A 117 3.17 1.78 0.68
C ASN A 117 4.52 1.73 1.39
N ALA A 118 5.62 2.07 0.70
CA ALA A 118 6.95 2.10 1.29
C ALA A 118 6.99 3.02 2.51
N VAL A 119 6.52 4.27 2.36
CA VAL A 119 6.44 5.24 3.47
C VAL A 119 5.64 4.69 4.65
N LYS A 120 4.43 4.19 4.39
CA LYS A 120 3.54 3.66 5.44
C LYS A 120 4.16 2.50 6.22
N TYR A 121 4.92 1.63 5.56
CA TYR A 121 5.44 0.40 6.17
C TYR A 121 6.91 0.49 6.62
N SER A 122 7.61 1.57 6.28
CA SER A 122 8.94 1.91 6.82
C SER A 122 8.85 2.79 8.07
N ALA A 123 7.73 3.47 8.30
CA ALA A 123 7.50 4.27 9.50
C ALA A 123 7.73 3.45 10.79
N GLY A 124 8.61 3.95 11.67
CA GLY A 124 8.92 3.31 12.95
C GLY A 124 9.85 2.10 12.88
N ARG A 125 10.43 1.79 11.71
CA ARG A 125 11.54 0.82 11.61
C ARG A 125 12.88 1.54 11.72
N PRO A 126 13.86 0.97 12.47
CA PRO A 126 15.21 1.49 12.44
C PRO A 126 15.77 1.35 11.02
N ASP A 127 16.57 2.34 10.62
CA ASP A 127 17.22 2.42 9.32
C ASP A 127 18.03 1.13 9.07
N PRO A 128 17.79 0.39 7.97
CA PRO A 128 18.70 -0.66 7.56
C PRO A 128 19.91 0.04 6.94
N GLY A 129 20.88 0.41 7.78
CA GLY A 129 22.15 0.97 7.33
C GLY A 129 22.90 0.09 6.35
#